data_AF-A0A448WRC2-F1
#
_entry.id   AF-A0A448WRC2-F1
#
_cell.length_a   1.000
_cell.length_b   1.000
_cell.length_c   1.000
_cell.angle_alpha   90.00
_cell.angle_beta   90.00
_cell.angle_gamma   90.00
#
_symmetry.space_group_name_H-M   'P 1'
#
loop_
_entity.id
_entity.type
_entity.pdbx_description
1 polymer ?
#
loop_
_entity_poly.entity_id
_entity_poly.type
_entity_poly.pdbx_seq_one_letter_code
_entity_poly.pdbx_strand_id
1 'polypeptide(L)'
;MRTVSQRYRHFISGLAPQEARCLSLHLARLRRVLQPGWSRLNWNSLVGRADYLNAADEALSQFATTLASLRKTAGDCEARMTGLDKLDVFRCPRTQANGNLPSCKEYFASLTLERQRLFDSLRARHCLIGPLLIGLESVITGAVGTGRHPQMQPYYEFWEQQLFARVYAVTYYRDPAATRLFAHMFDIMLVRHAGLFKKDRENTKMLVKEAGSNGQE
;
A
#
# COMPACT_ATOMS: atom_id res chain seq x y z
N MET A 1 33.38 13.90 -12.84
CA MET A 1 32.85 12.70 -13.53
C MET A 1 32.93 11.40 -12.73
N ARG A 2 34.06 11.03 -12.13
CA ARG A 2 34.16 9.82 -11.30
C ARG A 2 33.13 9.81 -10.16
N THR A 3 32.99 10.93 -9.45
CA THR A 3 32.02 11.13 -8.36
C THR A 3 30.57 10.93 -8.81
N VAL A 4 30.15 11.58 -9.91
CA VAL A 4 28.80 11.44 -10.50
C VAL A 4 28.51 9.98 -10.87
N SER A 5 29.48 9.29 -11.47
CA SER A 5 29.34 7.88 -11.88
C SER A 5 29.27 6.93 -10.68
N GLN A 6 30.04 7.19 -9.63
CA GLN A 6 30.00 6.43 -8.37
C GLN A 6 28.66 6.61 -7.66
N ARG A 7 28.16 7.85 -7.54
CA ARG A 7 26.85 8.15 -6.97
C ARG A 7 25.73 7.43 -7.73
N TYR A 8 25.72 7.53 -9.06
CA TYR A 8 24.74 6.82 -9.88
C TYR A 8 24.79 5.29 -9.67
N ARG A 9 25.98 4.68 -9.71
CA ARG A 9 26.13 3.24 -9.48
C ARG A 9 25.62 2.83 -8.11
N HIS A 10 25.97 3.57 -7.05
CA HIS A 10 25.52 3.30 -5.70
C HIS A 10 23.98 3.28 -5.59
N PHE A 11 23.31 4.25 -6.21
CA PHE A 11 21.85 4.26 -6.26
C PHE A 11 21.28 3.05 -6.99
N ILE A 12 21.75 2.78 -8.22
CA ILE A 12 21.21 1.67 -9.01
C ILE A 12 21.45 0.31 -8.35
N SER A 13 22.60 0.10 -7.70
CA SER A 13 22.87 -1.15 -6.96
C SER A 13 21.99 -1.32 -5.72
N GLY A 14 21.50 -0.23 -5.14
CA GLY A 14 20.71 -0.25 -3.92
C GLY A 14 19.20 -0.17 -4.12
N LEU A 15 18.71 -0.20 -5.36
CA LEU A 15 17.28 -0.06 -5.67
C LEU A 15 16.56 -1.41 -5.59
N ALA A 16 15.52 -1.50 -4.77
CA ALA A 16 14.63 -2.66 -4.78
C ALA A 16 13.74 -2.65 -6.04
N PRO A 17 13.25 -3.82 -6.52
CA PRO A 17 12.44 -3.89 -7.74
C PRO A 17 11.19 -3.00 -7.71
N GLN A 18 10.54 -2.87 -6.55
CA GLN A 18 9.36 -2.05 -6.34
C GLN A 18 9.70 -0.55 -6.41
N GLU A 19 10.83 -0.15 -5.82
CA GLU A 19 11.35 1.23 -5.90
C GLU A 19 11.67 1.59 -7.36
N ALA A 20 12.31 0.67 -8.11
CA ALA A 20 12.67 0.87 -9.50
C ALA A 20 11.45 1.04 -10.42
N ARG A 21 10.38 0.27 -10.19
CA ARG A 21 9.11 0.41 -10.93
C ARG A 21 8.46 1.77 -10.67
N CYS A 22 8.35 2.15 -9.40
CA CYS A 22 7.75 3.42 -8.97
C CYS A 22 8.52 4.63 -9.50
N LEU A 23 9.85 4.57 -9.48
CA LEU A 23 10.75 5.65 -9.92
C LEU A 23 11.20 5.53 -11.38
N SER A 24 10.56 4.69 -12.19
CA SER A 24 10.95 4.41 -13.58
C SER A 24 11.13 5.68 -14.43
N LEU A 25 10.20 6.63 -14.34
CA LEU A 25 10.29 7.92 -15.04
C LEU A 25 11.47 8.77 -14.56
N HIS A 26 11.74 8.79 -13.26
CA HIS A 26 12.88 9.52 -12.68
C HIS A 26 14.21 8.89 -13.11
N LEU A 27 14.29 7.57 -13.15
CA LEU A 27 15.44 6.83 -13.65
C LEU A 27 15.70 7.12 -15.13
N ALA A 28 14.65 7.19 -15.96
CA ALA A 28 14.76 7.56 -17.36
C ALA A 28 15.28 9.01 -17.53
N ARG A 29 14.73 9.96 -16.76
CA ARG A 29 15.20 11.36 -16.75
C ARG A 29 16.67 11.46 -16.32
N LEU A 30 17.05 10.78 -15.24
CA LEU A 30 18.42 10.76 -14.74
C LEU A 30 19.39 10.18 -15.78
N ARG A 31 19.03 9.05 -16.41
CA ARG A 31 19.83 8.46 -17.50
C ARG A 31 20.00 9.42 -18.66
N ARG A 32 18.95 10.17 -19.04
CA ARG A 32 19.02 11.17 -20.13
C ARG A 32 20.01 12.28 -19.84
N VAL A 33 20.03 12.79 -18.60
CA VAL A 33 20.98 13.83 -18.17
C VAL A 33 22.41 13.30 -18.17
N LEU A 34 22.62 12.02 -17.82
CA LEU A 34 23.95 11.41 -17.74
C LEU A 34 24.45 10.84 -19.09
N GLN A 35 23.57 10.60 -20.06
CA GLN A 35 23.89 9.99 -21.35
C GLN A 35 24.98 10.71 -22.16
N PRO A 36 25.00 12.06 -22.24
CA PRO A 36 26.07 12.78 -22.95
C PRO A 36 27.45 12.46 -22.39
N GLY A 37 27.49 12.10 -21.11
CA GLY A 37 28.70 11.69 -20.47
C GLY A 37 29.17 10.28 -20.76
N TRP A 38 28.24 9.35 -20.90
CA TRP A 38 28.60 7.97 -21.19
C TRP A 38 29.02 7.76 -22.65
N SER A 39 28.65 8.68 -23.55
CA SER A 39 28.89 8.55 -24.99
C SER A 39 30.15 9.27 -25.50
N ARG A 40 30.66 10.28 -24.78
CA ARG A 40 31.82 11.06 -25.24
C ARG A 40 33.12 10.58 -24.60
N LEU A 41 34.08 10.18 -25.44
CA LEU A 41 35.43 9.78 -25.02
C LEU A 41 36.32 10.97 -24.60
N ASN A 42 36.10 12.17 -25.15
CA ASN A 42 36.91 13.38 -24.88
C ASN A 42 36.16 14.45 -24.05
N TRP A 43 35.93 14.17 -22.78
CA TRP A 43 35.31 15.09 -21.82
C TRP A 43 35.91 16.51 -21.72
N ASN A 44 37.17 16.68 -22.15
CA ASN A 44 37.84 17.98 -22.23
C ASN A 44 37.27 18.90 -23.31
N SER A 45 36.53 18.37 -24.30
CA SER A 45 35.99 19.12 -25.44
C SER A 45 34.51 19.49 -25.27
N LEU A 46 33.90 19.24 -24.11
CA LEU A 46 32.56 19.73 -23.79
C LEU A 46 32.60 21.23 -23.51
N VAL A 47 32.14 22.04 -24.47
CA VAL A 47 31.65 23.40 -24.19
C VAL A 47 30.56 23.28 -23.11
N GLY A 48 30.70 24.00 -21.99
CA GLY A 48 29.74 23.92 -20.86
C GLY A 48 29.96 22.74 -19.90
N ARG A 49 31.19 22.23 -19.73
CA ARG A 49 31.52 21.14 -18.77
C ARG A 49 31.01 21.41 -17.34
N ALA A 50 31.15 22.64 -16.86
CA ALA A 50 30.69 23.03 -15.53
C ALA A 50 29.16 22.92 -15.44
N ASP A 51 28.45 23.42 -16.47
CA ASP A 51 26.98 23.38 -16.55
C ASP A 51 26.45 21.95 -16.60
N TYR A 52 27.11 21.08 -17.38
CA TYR A 52 26.78 19.65 -17.38
C TYR A 52 26.98 19.01 -16.01
N LEU A 53 28.12 19.27 -15.35
CA LEU A 53 28.40 18.69 -14.02
C LEU A 53 27.38 19.16 -12.99
N ASN A 54 27.00 20.45 -13.03
CA ASN A 54 25.99 21.02 -12.17
C ASN A 54 24.62 20.39 -12.42
N ALA A 55 24.19 20.27 -13.67
CA ALA A 55 22.92 19.64 -14.04
C ALA A 55 22.87 18.15 -13.65
N ALA A 56 23.98 17.43 -13.81
CA ALA A 56 24.10 16.03 -13.40
C ALA A 56 24.04 15.88 -11.87
N ASP A 57 24.69 16.78 -11.12
CA ASP A 57 24.67 16.75 -9.66
C ASP A 57 23.30 17.14 -9.10
N GLU A 58 22.64 18.13 -9.71
CA GLU A 58 21.28 18.53 -9.38
C GLU A 58 20.30 17.38 -9.63
N ALA A 59 20.35 16.74 -10.81
CA ALA A 59 19.49 15.61 -11.13
C ALA A 59 19.72 14.41 -10.18
N LEU A 60 20.97 14.13 -9.79
CA LEU A 60 21.28 13.10 -8.81
C LEU A 60 20.74 13.44 -7.42
N SER A 61 20.83 14.71 -7.03
CA SER A 61 20.36 15.17 -5.72
C SER A 61 18.84 15.18 -5.65
N GLN A 62 18.14 15.61 -6.71
CA GLN A 62 16.68 15.48 -6.84
C GLN A 62 16.25 14.02 -6.74
N PHE A 63 16.91 13.11 -7.48
CA PHE A 63 16.61 11.68 -7.40
C PHE A 63 16.81 11.11 -5.99
N ALA A 64 17.89 11.50 -5.31
CA ALA A 64 18.18 11.07 -3.94
C ALA A 64 17.07 11.51 -2.97
N THR A 65 16.59 12.74 -3.10
CA THR A 65 15.49 13.26 -2.28
C THR A 65 14.19 12.49 -2.53
N THR A 66 13.82 12.24 -3.79
CA THR A 66 12.62 11.45 -4.13
C THR A 66 12.71 10.03 -3.60
N LEU A 67 13.88 9.37 -3.72
CA LEU A 67 14.11 8.03 -3.20
C LEU A 67 14.03 8.00 -1.67
N ALA A 68 14.60 8.99 -0.99
CA ALA A 68 14.50 9.11 0.47
C ALA A 68 13.05 9.26 0.93
N SER A 69 12.25 10.10 0.25
CA SER A 69 10.82 10.24 0.51
C SER A 69 10.06 8.94 0.32
N LEU A 70 10.34 8.20 -0.77
CA LEU A 70 9.73 6.89 -1.01
C LEU A 70 10.02 5.90 0.11
N ARG A 71 11.29 5.79 0.52
CA ARG A 71 11.72 4.88 1.61
C ARG A 71 11.13 5.26 2.94
N LYS A 72 11.05 6.56 3.24
CA LYS A 72 10.41 7.06 4.45
C LYS A 72 8.93 6.68 4.47
N THR A 73 8.19 6.96 3.38
CA THR A 73 6.79 6.55 3.26
C THR A 73 6.63 5.04 3.41
N ALA A 74 7.53 4.25 2.84
CA ALA A 74 7.51 2.80 3.01
C ALA A 74 7.66 2.38 4.48
N GLY A 75 8.59 2.99 5.21
CA GLY A 75 8.74 2.78 6.65
C GLY A 75 7.50 3.20 7.44
N ASP A 76 6.89 4.33 7.08
CA ASP A 76 5.66 4.81 7.73
C ASP A 76 4.48 3.85 7.48
N CYS A 77 4.30 3.36 6.25
CA CYS A 77 3.28 2.37 5.91
C CYS A 77 3.49 1.07 6.69
N GLU A 78 4.73 0.58 6.74
CA GLU A 78 5.10 -0.61 7.51
C GLU A 78 4.79 -0.43 9.01
N ALA A 79 5.15 0.72 9.58
CA ALA A 79 4.85 1.03 10.98
C ALA A 79 3.34 1.04 11.29
N ARG A 80 2.48 1.42 10.34
CA ARG A 80 1.01 1.30 10.50
C ARG A 80 0.52 -0.13 10.46
N MET A 81 1.23 -1.02 9.77
CA MET A 81 0.90 -2.44 9.65
C MET A 81 1.57 -3.32 10.70
N THR A 82 2.47 -2.76 11.52
CA THR A 82 3.14 -3.50 12.60
C THR A 82 2.15 -4.06 13.62
N GLY A 83 2.31 -5.34 13.95
CA GLY A 83 1.51 -6.03 14.96
C GLY A 83 0.10 -6.41 14.52
N LEU A 84 -0.26 -6.15 13.25
CA LEU A 84 -1.53 -6.61 12.69
C LEU A 84 -1.61 -8.13 12.69
N ASP A 85 -0.54 -8.79 12.28
CA ASP A 85 -0.33 -10.24 12.26
C ASP A 85 -0.58 -10.94 13.61
N LYS A 86 -0.41 -10.21 14.72
CA LYS A 86 -0.56 -10.74 16.08
C LYS A 86 -1.94 -10.52 16.69
N LEU A 87 -2.83 -9.79 16.02
CA LEU A 87 -4.15 -9.49 16.56
C LEU A 87 -4.96 -10.77 16.74
N ASP A 88 -5.68 -10.85 17.86
CA ASP A 88 -6.50 -12.01 18.21
C ASP A 88 -7.98 -11.65 18.20
N VAL A 89 -8.62 -11.94 17.06
CA VAL A 89 -10.04 -11.65 16.81
C VAL A 89 -10.98 -12.68 17.46
N PHE A 90 -10.41 -13.72 18.08
CA PHE A 90 -11.12 -14.80 18.76
C PHE A 90 -10.73 -14.90 20.23
N ARG A 91 -10.17 -13.83 20.82
CA ARG A 91 -9.77 -13.83 22.22
C ARG A 91 -10.96 -14.17 23.11
N CYS A 92 -10.81 -15.22 23.90
CA CYS A 92 -11.82 -15.67 24.86
C CYS A 92 -12.03 -14.58 25.94
N PRO A 93 -13.28 -14.22 26.28
CA PRO A 93 -13.57 -13.33 27.40
C PRO A 93 -12.97 -13.89 28.69
N ARG A 94 -12.36 -13.01 29.51
CA ARG A 94 -11.81 -13.43 30.80
C ARG A 94 -12.94 -13.91 31.72
N THR A 95 -12.63 -14.88 32.58
CA THR A 95 -13.51 -15.28 33.68
C THR A 95 -13.97 -14.06 34.47
N GLN A 96 -15.24 -14.05 34.87
CA GLN A 96 -15.82 -12.96 35.64
C GLN A 96 -15.03 -12.75 36.94
N ALA A 97 -15.14 -11.56 37.55
CA ALA A 97 -14.40 -11.21 38.77
C ALA A 97 -14.69 -12.13 39.97
N ASN A 98 -15.83 -12.82 39.93
CA ASN A 98 -16.27 -13.82 40.92
C ASN A 98 -15.71 -15.24 40.64
N GLY A 99 -14.86 -15.42 39.62
CA GLY A 99 -14.32 -16.72 39.21
C GLY A 99 -15.25 -17.56 38.33
N ASN A 100 -16.48 -17.11 38.07
CA ASN A 100 -17.43 -17.84 37.25
C ASN A 100 -17.18 -17.63 35.74
N LEU A 101 -17.58 -18.62 34.96
CA LEU A 101 -17.63 -18.53 33.50
C LEU A 101 -18.80 -17.62 33.09
N PRO A 102 -18.63 -16.75 32.09
CA PRO A 102 -19.73 -15.97 31.54
C PRO A 102 -20.79 -16.89 30.94
N SER A 103 -22.06 -16.48 31.02
CA SER A 103 -23.13 -17.15 30.29
C SER A 103 -22.86 -17.09 28.78
N CYS A 104 -23.47 -17.99 27.99
CA CYS A 104 -23.33 -17.97 26.53
C CYS A 104 -23.67 -16.60 25.93
N LYS A 105 -24.72 -15.94 26.44
CA LYS A 105 -25.14 -14.61 25.98
C LYS A 105 -24.07 -13.55 26.26
N GLU A 106 -23.52 -13.52 27.47
CA GLU A 106 -22.47 -12.57 27.86
C GLU A 106 -21.15 -12.83 27.13
N TYR A 107 -20.84 -14.12 26.91
CA TYR A 107 -19.69 -14.53 26.13
C TYR A 107 -19.74 -13.96 24.71
N PHE A 108 -20.83 -14.22 23.97
CA PHE A 108 -20.95 -13.74 22.59
C PHE A 108 -21.07 -12.21 22.51
N ALA A 109 -21.72 -11.56 23.48
CA ALA A 109 -21.78 -10.11 23.53
C ALA A 109 -20.38 -9.48 23.70
N SER A 110 -19.58 -9.98 24.66
CA SER A 110 -18.22 -9.47 24.90
C SER A 110 -17.27 -9.78 23.74
N LEU A 111 -17.38 -10.96 23.13
CA LEU A 111 -16.64 -11.32 21.92
C LEU A 111 -16.98 -10.38 20.75
N THR A 112 -18.26 -10.07 20.55
CA THR A 112 -18.70 -9.13 19.49
C THR A 112 -18.14 -7.73 19.72
N LEU A 113 -18.15 -7.24 20.96
CA LEU A 113 -17.61 -5.94 21.32
C LEU A 113 -16.10 -5.84 21.08
N GLU A 114 -15.31 -6.84 21.52
CA GLU A 114 -13.86 -6.83 21.31
C GLU A 114 -13.52 -6.94 19.83
N ARG A 115 -14.26 -7.74 19.07
CA ARG A 115 -14.13 -7.81 17.61
C ARG A 115 -14.35 -6.44 16.98
N GLN A 116 -15.45 -5.79 17.30
CA GLN A 116 -15.76 -4.47 16.76
C GLN A 116 -14.64 -3.47 17.06
N ARG A 117 -14.12 -3.46 18.30
CA ARG A 117 -12.96 -2.64 18.69
C ARG A 117 -11.72 -2.93 17.86
N LEU A 118 -11.40 -4.20 17.62
CA LEU A 118 -10.27 -4.60 16.77
C LEU A 118 -10.48 -4.14 15.32
N PHE A 119 -11.68 -4.31 14.76
CA PHE A 119 -12.00 -3.87 13.41
C PHE A 119 -11.96 -2.36 13.24
N ASP A 120 -12.42 -1.59 14.23
CA ASP A 120 -12.31 -0.14 14.19
C ASP A 120 -10.84 0.31 14.27
N SER A 121 -10.00 -0.38 15.05
CA SER A 121 -8.55 -0.15 15.06
C SER A 121 -7.89 -0.49 13.71
N LEU A 122 -8.30 -1.59 13.07
CA LEU A 122 -7.84 -1.98 11.74
C LEU A 122 -8.23 -0.95 10.68
N ARG A 123 -9.50 -0.53 10.69
CA ARG A 123 -10.03 0.50 9.79
C ARG A 123 -9.28 1.81 9.96
N ALA A 124 -9.05 2.26 11.20
CA ALA A 124 -8.31 3.48 11.48
C ALA A 124 -6.88 3.42 10.90
N ARG A 125 -6.15 2.31 11.09
CA ARG A 125 -4.80 2.12 10.53
C ARG A 125 -4.81 2.11 9.00
N HIS A 126 -5.77 1.42 8.38
CA HIS A 126 -5.93 1.41 6.93
C HIS A 126 -6.16 2.83 6.38
N CYS A 127 -7.07 3.61 6.99
CA CYS A 127 -7.36 4.98 6.58
C CYS A 127 -6.13 5.91 6.65
N LEU A 128 -5.13 5.60 7.48
CA LEU A 128 -3.88 6.37 7.58
C LEU A 128 -2.87 6.05 6.46
N ILE A 129 -2.97 4.90 5.81
CA ILE A 129 -2.04 4.50 4.73
C ILE A 129 -2.33 5.29 3.45
N GLY A 130 -3.61 5.50 3.12
CA GLY A 130 -4.01 6.23 1.91
C GLY A 130 -3.37 7.62 1.79
N PRO A 131 -3.49 8.52 2.80
CA PRO A 131 -2.86 9.84 2.79
C PRO A 131 -1.34 9.81 2.64
N LEU A 132 -0.64 8.82 3.22
CA LEU A 132 0.81 8.67 3.05
C LEU A 132 1.17 8.41 1.58
N LEU A 133 0.42 7.54 0.91
CA LEU A 133 0.64 7.18 -0.49
C LEU A 133 0.26 8.32 -1.45
N ILE A 134 -0.77 9.10 -1.13
CA ILE A 134 -1.16 10.33 -1.88
C ILE A 134 -0.10 11.43 -1.71
N GLY A 135 0.46 11.56 -0.50
CA GLY A 135 1.59 12.47 -0.26
C GLY A 135 2.80 12.09 -1.11
N LEU A 136 3.14 10.80 -1.15
CA LEU A 136 4.24 10.30 -1.98
C LEU A 136 3.98 10.47 -3.48
N GLU A 137 2.75 10.22 -3.95
CA GLU A 137 2.34 10.51 -5.33
C GLU A 137 2.63 11.96 -5.71
N SER A 138 2.35 12.90 -4.82
CA SER A 138 2.59 14.32 -5.08
C SER A 138 4.08 14.61 -5.23
N VAL A 139 4.93 13.98 -4.40
CA VAL A 139 6.40 14.10 -4.48
C VAL A 139 6.95 13.48 -5.76
N ILE A 140 6.43 12.33 -6.19
CA ILE A 140 6.90 11.61 -7.38
C ILE A 140 6.41 12.29 -8.65
N THR A 141 5.16 12.74 -8.70
CA THR A 141 4.58 13.31 -9.93
C THR A 141 4.87 14.80 -10.06
N GLY A 142 5.15 15.49 -8.95
CA GLY A 142 5.21 16.95 -8.90
C GLY A 142 3.84 17.63 -9.04
N ALA A 143 2.75 16.87 -9.05
CA ALA A 143 1.38 17.34 -9.16
C ALA A 143 0.60 17.11 -7.86
N VAL A 144 -0.60 17.67 -7.76
CA VAL A 144 -1.50 17.40 -6.63
C VAL A 144 -1.85 15.92 -6.61
N GLY A 145 -1.62 15.26 -5.47
CA GLY A 145 -1.93 13.85 -5.29
C GLY A 145 -3.42 13.56 -5.37
N THR A 146 -3.79 12.61 -6.22
CA THR A 146 -5.19 12.23 -6.50
C THR A 146 -5.55 10.84 -6.00
N GLY A 147 -4.54 10.04 -5.62
CA GLY A 147 -4.65 8.60 -5.33
C GLY A 147 -4.86 7.74 -6.58
N ARG A 148 -4.73 8.32 -7.78
CA ARG A 148 -5.14 7.70 -9.05
C ARG A 148 -4.10 7.82 -10.16
N HIS A 149 -2.92 8.38 -9.88
CA HIS A 149 -1.91 8.55 -10.91
C HIS A 149 -1.44 7.18 -11.46
N PRO A 150 -1.44 6.96 -12.80
CA PRO A 150 -1.10 5.66 -13.39
C PRO A 150 0.28 5.13 -12.98
N GLN A 151 1.28 6.02 -12.88
CA GLN A 151 2.64 5.63 -12.46
C GLN A 151 2.69 5.04 -11.04
N MET A 152 1.78 5.47 -10.16
CA MET A 152 1.73 5.02 -8.77
C MET A 152 0.88 3.76 -8.59
N GLN A 153 0.09 3.37 -9.60
CA GLN A 153 -0.82 2.23 -9.53
C GLN A 153 -0.15 0.94 -9.01
N PRO A 154 1.01 0.49 -9.54
CA PRO A 154 1.65 -0.72 -9.06
C PRO A 154 2.13 -0.61 -7.61
N TYR A 155 2.44 0.60 -7.14
CA TYR A 155 2.89 0.84 -5.78
C TYR A 155 1.73 0.82 -4.79
N TYR A 156 0.57 1.36 -5.16
CA TYR A 156 -0.64 1.23 -4.34
C TYR A 156 -1.07 -0.23 -4.21
N GLU A 157 -1.08 -0.98 -5.32
CA GLU A 157 -1.42 -2.41 -5.33
C GLU A 157 -0.48 -3.22 -4.43
N PHE A 158 0.81 -2.92 -4.45
CA PHE A 158 1.77 -3.55 -3.54
C PHE A 158 1.38 -3.34 -2.06
N TRP A 159 1.11 -2.12 -1.63
CA TRP A 159 0.74 -1.86 -0.23
C TRP A 159 -0.61 -2.46 0.16
N GLU A 160 -1.58 -2.45 -0.76
CA GLU A 160 -2.89 -3.08 -0.57
C GLU A 160 -2.75 -4.60 -0.37
N GLN A 161 -1.93 -5.26 -1.19
CA GLN A 161 -1.62 -6.68 -1.05
C GLN A 161 -0.94 -7.01 0.29
N GLN A 162 0.03 -6.19 0.72
CA GLN A 162 0.71 -6.39 2.00
C GLN A 162 -0.22 -6.25 3.19
N LEU A 163 -1.11 -5.25 3.18
CA LEU A 163 -2.12 -5.07 4.22
C LEU A 163 -3.10 -6.25 4.22
N PHE A 164 -3.64 -6.59 3.04
CA PHE A 164 -4.59 -7.69 2.89
C PHE A 164 -4.02 -9.00 3.41
N ALA A 165 -2.77 -9.33 3.05
CA ALA A 165 -2.11 -10.55 3.51
C ALA A 165 -2.02 -10.63 5.05
N ARG A 166 -1.74 -9.51 5.73
CA ARG A 166 -1.67 -9.47 7.20
C ARG A 166 -3.02 -9.64 7.84
N VAL A 167 -4.04 -8.95 7.34
CA VAL A 167 -5.40 -9.11 7.87
C VAL A 167 -5.90 -10.53 7.59
N TYR A 168 -5.63 -11.07 6.41
CA TYR A 168 -6.00 -12.45 6.05
C TYR A 168 -5.31 -13.48 6.94
N ALA A 169 -4.04 -13.29 7.30
CA ALA A 169 -3.34 -14.19 8.21
C ALA A 169 -4.01 -14.28 9.59
N VAL A 170 -4.49 -13.16 10.11
CA VAL A 170 -5.20 -13.08 11.39
C VAL A 170 -6.50 -13.90 11.39
N THR A 171 -7.14 -14.04 10.23
CA THR A 171 -8.43 -14.71 10.09
C THR A 171 -8.29 -16.19 9.76
N TYR A 172 -7.38 -16.54 8.85
CA TYR A 172 -7.24 -17.89 8.33
C TYR A 172 -6.51 -18.84 9.28
N TYR A 173 -5.42 -18.40 9.91
CA TYR A 173 -4.56 -19.29 10.72
C TYR A 173 -5.14 -19.66 12.10
N ARG A 174 -6.26 -19.05 12.51
CA ARG A 174 -6.89 -19.33 13.81
C ARG A 174 -8.20 -20.12 13.73
N ASP A 175 -8.97 -20.00 12.64
CA ASP A 175 -10.19 -20.80 12.44
C ASP A 175 -10.61 -20.83 10.94
N PRO A 176 -10.43 -21.97 10.24
CA PRO A 176 -10.84 -22.14 8.84
C PRO A 176 -12.35 -21.98 8.62
N ALA A 177 -13.19 -22.26 9.63
CA ALA A 177 -14.64 -22.09 9.54
C ALA A 177 -15.03 -20.60 9.62
N ALA A 178 -14.28 -19.80 10.37
CA ALA A 178 -14.52 -18.37 10.50
C ALA A 178 -14.21 -17.58 9.22
N THR A 179 -13.43 -18.14 8.29
CA THR A 179 -13.13 -17.51 7.00
C THR A 179 -14.42 -17.21 6.20
N ARG A 180 -15.47 -18.03 6.35
CA ARG A 180 -16.78 -17.82 5.68
C ARG A 180 -17.57 -16.65 6.25
N LEU A 181 -17.52 -16.44 7.58
CA LEU A 181 -18.14 -15.29 8.24
C LEU A 181 -17.37 -13.99 7.96
N PHE A 182 -16.04 -14.11 7.80
CA PHE A 182 -15.16 -12.99 7.51
C PHE A 182 -15.30 -12.44 6.08
N ALA A 183 -15.63 -13.28 5.10
CA ALA A 183 -15.85 -12.85 3.71
C ALA A 183 -16.94 -11.77 3.59
N HIS A 184 -18.01 -11.86 4.39
CA HIS A 184 -19.07 -10.84 4.45
C HIS A 184 -18.65 -9.53 5.14
N MET A 185 -17.65 -9.58 6.03
CA MET A 185 -17.15 -8.41 6.74
C MET A 185 -16.06 -7.65 5.96
N PHE A 186 -15.39 -8.34 5.03
CA PHE A 186 -14.34 -7.79 4.17
C PHE A 186 -14.86 -6.88 3.05
N ASP A 187 -16.18 -6.78 2.85
CA ASP A 187 -16.83 -5.74 2.04
C ASP A 187 -16.40 -4.31 2.45
N ILE A 188 -15.85 -4.14 3.65
CA ILE A 188 -15.41 -2.84 4.19
C ILE A 188 -13.97 -2.45 3.77
N MET A 189 -13.12 -3.40 3.34
CA MET A 189 -11.68 -3.11 3.11
C MET A 189 -11.28 -2.83 1.65
N LEU A 190 -12.14 -3.12 0.67
CA LEU A 190 -11.82 -2.99 -0.76
C LEU A 190 -12.25 -1.63 -1.33
N VAL A 191 -11.59 -0.55 -0.88
CA VAL A 191 -11.86 0.81 -1.38
C VAL A 191 -11.47 0.98 -2.86
N ARG A 192 -10.70 0.06 -3.47
CA ARG A 192 -10.41 0.07 -4.91
C ARG A 192 -11.38 -0.70 -5.81
N HIS A 193 -12.25 -1.54 -5.25
CA HIS A 193 -13.28 -2.27 -6.01
C HIS A 193 -14.72 -1.82 -5.73
N ALA A 194 -14.94 -0.70 -5.02
CA ALA A 194 -16.28 -0.17 -4.74
C ALA A 194 -17.13 0.04 -6.01
N GLY A 195 -16.52 0.32 -7.17
CA GLY A 195 -17.22 0.44 -8.45
C GLY A 195 -17.62 -0.90 -9.09
N LEU A 196 -16.74 -1.90 -9.02
CA LEU A 196 -16.98 -3.24 -9.62
C LEU A 196 -17.94 -4.06 -8.75
N PHE A 197 -17.82 -4.01 -7.44
CA PHE A 197 -18.73 -4.69 -6.53
C PHE A 197 -20.12 -4.04 -6.44
N LYS A 198 -20.24 -2.71 -6.65
CA LYS A 198 -21.57 -2.09 -6.76
C LYS A 198 -22.33 -2.64 -7.96
N LYS A 199 -21.65 -2.82 -9.09
CA LYS A 199 -22.19 -3.43 -10.31
C LYS A 199 -22.56 -4.91 -10.08
N ASP A 200 -21.69 -5.68 -9.44
CA ASP A 200 -21.97 -7.09 -9.14
C ASP A 200 -23.06 -7.27 -8.08
N ARG A 201 -23.17 -6.35 -7.11
CA ARG A 201 -24.26 -6.32 -6.10
C ARG A 201 -25.59 -5.91 -6.71
N GLU A 202 -25.61 -4.99 -7.67
CA GLU A 202 -26.83 -4.64 -8.41
C GLU A 202 -27.25 -5.81 -9.33
N ASN A 203 -26.29 -6.46 -9.99
CA ASN A 203 -26.52 -7.65 -10.81
C ASN A 203 -27.05 -8.83 -9.97
N THR A 204 -26.48 -9.10 -8.80
CA THR A 204 -26.99 -10.16 -7.91
C THR A 204 -28.37 -9.83 -7.32
N LYS A 205 -28.66 -8.56 -7.03
CA LYS A 205 -30.00 -8.13 -6.62
C LYS A 205 -31.03 -8.30 -7.75
N MET A 206 -30.65 -8.04 -9.01
CA MET A 206 -31.52 -8.27 -10.17
C MET A 206 -31.79 -9.77 -10.39
N LEU A 207 -30.76 -10.61 -10.32
CA LEU A 207 -30.91 -12.06 -10.48
C LEU A 207 -31.77 -12.69 -9.37
N VAL A 208 -31.68 -12.21 -8.12
CA VAL A 208 -32.55 -12.65 -7.02
C VAL A 208 -33.99 -12.17 -7.21
N LYS A 209 -34.20 -11.00 -7.81
CA LYS A 209 -35.54 -10.47 -8.13
C LYS A 209 -36.19 -11.25 -9.27
N GLU A 210 -35.44 -11.64 -10.28
CA GLU A 210 -35.90 -12.49 -11.39
C GLU A 210 -36.22 -13.93 -10.91
N ALA A 211 -35.39 -14.50 -10.03
CA ALA A 211 -35.63 -15.81 -9.43
C ALA A 211 -36.86 -15.82 -8.48
N GLY A 212 -37.14 -14.70 -7.80
CA GLY A 212 -38.33 -14.55 -6.96
C GLY A 212 -39.62 -14.25 -7.72
N SER A 213 -39.53 -13.71 -8.93
CA SER A 213 -40.72 -13.38 -9.75
C SER A 213 -41.20 -14.55 -10.61
N ASN A 214 -40.36 -15.56 -10.87
CA ASN A 214 -40.72 -16.78 -11.61
C ASN A 214 -41.27 -17.91 -10.72
N GLY A 215 -41.58 -17.63 -9.44
CA GLY A 215 -42.09 -18.60 -8.48
C GLY A 215 -43.49 -18.31 -7.94
N GLN A 216 -44.25 -17.42 -8.60
CA GLN A 216 -45.62 -17.04 -8.20
C GLN A 216 -46.66 -17.11 -9.34
N GLU A 217 -46.48 -18.03 -10.29
CA GLU A 217 -47.59 -18.52 -11.14
C GLU A 217 -47.95 -19.96 -10.79
#